data_AF-X1NK25-F1
#
_entry.id   AF-X1NK25-F1
#
_cell.length_a   1.000
_cell.length_b   1.000
_cell.length_c   1.000
_cell.angle_alpha   90.00
_cell.angle_beta   90.00
_cell.angle_gamma   90.00
#
_symmetry.space_group_name_H-M   'P 1'
#
loop_
_entity.id
_entity.type
_entity.pdbx_description
1 polymer ?
#
loop_
_entity_poly.entity_id
_entity_poly.type
_entity_poly.pdbx_seq_one_letter_code
_entity_poly.pdbx_strand_id
1 'polypeptide(L)'
;MLLAKPDESLIKHTKNALKVFSSLRKAYSKAPSICGVPHLWDNLFFAVFLHDFGKAAKGFQDELQTGKRWKYRHEILSAGFVSAIDLPEKDKNAISLAIITHHKDIKELREKYATFPEDNPGYQRYQEKLKELNIRELNNFLDYIPEFSSKYLGTKLTNYHHLNTYENLTDAYSKYVLPYYRAYKMEEWTPLHGNYGIFMKGFLTASDHLSSAGEAKIKKAVKDINKYIKFALPT
;
A
#
# COMPACT_ATOMS: atom_id res chain seq x y z
N MET A 1 -19.11 -9.02 -1.85
CA MET A 1 -18.48 -8.21 -0.79
C MET A 1 -17.05 -8.71 -0.65
N LEU A 2 -16.06 -7.89 -1.01
CA LEU A 2 -14.65 -8.23 -0.85
C LEU A 2 -14.22 -8.22 0.61
N LEU A 3 -13.46 -9.23 1.00
CA LEU A 3 -12.90 -9.40 2.33
C LEU A 3 -11.40 -9.06 2.35
N ALA A 4 -10.94 -8.40 3.42
CA ALA A 4 -9.50 -8.27 3.71
C ALA A 4 -8.98 -9.46 4.53
N LYS A 5 -9.84 -10.00 5.40
CA LYS A 5 -9.65 -11.19 6.24
C LYS A 5 -11.04 -11.81 6.55
N PRO A 6 -11.13 -13.03 7.11
CA PRO A 6 -12.40 -13.78 7.19
C PRO A 6 -13.56 -13.02 7.86
N ASP A 7 -13.25 -12.14 8.81
CA ASP A 7 -14.21 -11.38 9.62
C ASP A 7 -14.26 -9.86 9.30
N GLU A 8 -13.53 -9.39 8.29
CA GLU A 8 -13.45 -7.96 7.96
C GLU A 8 -13.49 -7.71 6.45
N SER A 9 -14.43 -6.85 6.03
CA SER A 9 -14.51 -6.40 4.64
C SER A 9 -13.34 -5.52 4.26
N LEU A 10 -12.95 -5.55 2.98
CA LEU A 10 -11.85 -4.75 2.45
C LEU A 10 -12.05 -3.25 2.73
N ILE A 11 -13.28 -2.75 2.51
CA ILE A 11 -13.60 -1.35 2.77
C ILE A 11 -13.51 -0.98 4.26
N LYS A 12 -13.82 -1.92 5.16
CA LYS A 12 -13.71 -1.72 6.60
C LYS A 12 -12.24 -1.65 7.02
N HIS A 13 -11.40 -2.55 6.50
CA HIS A 13 -9.95 -2.55 6.72
C HIS A 13 -9.32 -1.25 6.21
N THR A 14 -9.61 -0.83 4.98
CA THR A 14 -9.15 0.46 4.42
C THR A 14 -9.55 1.64 5.30
N LYS A 15 -10.81 1.69 5.78
CA LYS A 15 -11.26 2.74 6.72
C LYS A 15 -10.48 2.71 8.03
N ASN A 16 -10.14 1.53 8.55
CA ASN A 16 -9.37 1.40 9.79
C ASN A 16 -7.91 1.85 9.59
N ALA A 17 -7.26 1.46 8.50
CA ALA A 17 -5.92 1.93 8.14
C ALA A 17 -5.89 3.46 7.96
N LEU A 18 -6.91 4.04 7.33
CA LEU A 18 -7.03 5.49 7.15
C LEU A 18 -7.21 6.28 8.47
N LYS A 19 -7.79 5.66 9.51
CA LYS A 19 -7.83 6.28 10.85
C LYS A 19 -6.43 6.38 11.45
N VAL A 20 -5.64 5.30 11.33
CA VAL A 20 -4.24 5.28 11.79
C VAL A 20 -3.42 6.30 11.02
N PHE A 21 -3.54 6.33 9.69
CA PHE A 21 -2.96 7.36 8.82
C PHE A 21 -3.30 8.78 9.31
N SER A 22 -4.57 9.07 9.60
CA SER A 22 -4.98 10.40 10.11
C SER A 22 -4.32 10.73 11.45
N SER A 23 -4.12 9.72 12.31
CA SER A 23 -3.39 9.86 13.57
C SER A 23 -1.89 10.11 13.36
N LEU A 24 -1.26 9.38 12.43
CA LEU A 24 0.15 9.56 12.05
C LEU A 24 0.40 10.95 11.50
N ARG A 25 -0.44 11.42 10.56
CA ARG A 25 -0.38 12.76 9.98
C ARG A 25 -0.36 13.87 11.04
N LYS A 26 -1.22 13.73 12.05
CA LYS A 26 -1.31 14.70 13.17
C LYS A 26 -0.11 14.63 14.10
N ALA A 27 0.45 13.44 14.34
CA ALA A 27 1.60 13.26 15.23
C ALA A 27 2.92 13.69 14.57
N TYR A 28 3.07 13.44 13.27
CA TYR A 28 4.29 13.70 12.51
C TYR A 28 4.11 14.86 11.53
N SER A 29 3.40 15.93 11.91
CA SER A 29 3.01 17.03 11.01
C SER A 29 4.18 17.69 10.25
N LYS A 30 5.41 17.57 10.76
CA LYS A 30 6.64 18.07 10.11
C LYS A 30 7.21 17.15 9.02
N ALA A 31 6.69 15.94 8.83
CA ALA A 31 7.22 14.97 7.86
C ALA A 31 7.32 15.51 6.41
N PRO A 32 6.34 16.27 5.88
CA PRO A 32 6.48 16.90 4.55
C PRO A 32 7.70 17.80 4.44
N SER A 33 7.97 18.61 5.47
CA SER A 33 9.14 19.51 5.52
C SER A 33 10.45 18.73 5.65
N ILE A 34 10.50 17.69 6.49
CA ILE A 34 11.68 16.82 6.66
C ILE A 34 12.02 16.10 5.33
N CYS A 35 11.00 15.73 4.56
CA CYS A 35 11.19 15.04 3.29
C CYS A 35 11.41 16.01 2.10
N GLY A 36 11.14 17.30 2.26
CA GLY A 36 11.09 18.24 1.13
C GLY A 36 9.96 17.95 0.14
N VAL A 37 8.88 17.30 0.58
CA VAL A 37 7.73 16.90 -0.27
C VAL A 37 6.43 17.44 0.35
N PRO A 38 5.94 18.62 -0.06
CA PRO A 38 4.76 19.25 0.55
C PRO A 38 3.50 18.38 0.52
N HIS A 39 3.30 17.60 -0.54
CA HIS A 39 2.15 16.72 -0.78
C HIS A 39 2.37 15.26 -0.32
N LEU A 40 3.33 15.02 0.58
CA LEU A 40 3.61 13.69 1.13
C LEU A 40 2.35 12.99 1.67
N TRP A 41 1.48 13.73 2.36
CA TRP A 41 0.27 13.15 2.96
C TRP A 41 -0.77 12.73 1.92
N ASP A 42 -0.82 13.40 0.77
CA ASP A 42 -1.72 13.05 -0.34
C ASP A 42 -1.23 11.75 -0.97
N ASN A 43 0.08 11.64 -1.22
CA ASN A 43 0.70 10.42 -1.72
C ASN A 43 0.50 9.26 -0.73
N LEU A 44 0.73 9.48 0.56
CA LEU A 44 0.52 8.45 1.57
C LEU A 44 -0.97 8.05 1.68
N PHE A 45 -1.91 8.99 1.52
CA PHE A 45 -3.33 8.66 1.47
C PHE A 45 -3.63 7.67 0.35
N PHE A 46 -3.17 7.93 -0.88
CA PHE A 46 -3.35 7.01 -2.00
C PHE A 46 -2.69 5.65 -1.74
N ALA A 47 -1.48 5.64 -1.16
CA ALA A 47 -0.81 4.40 -0.79
C ALA A 47 -1.62 3.57 0.20
N VAL A 48 -2.10 4.17 1.30
CA VAL A 48 -2.95 3.50 2.31
C VAL A 48 -4.29 3.06 1.72
N PHE A 49 -4.88 3.86 0.83
CA PHE A 49 -6.15 3.54 0.20
C PHE A 49 -6.05 2.30 -0.71
N LEU A 50 -4.96 2.22 -1.50
CA LEU A 50 -4.78 1.20 -2.54
C LEU A 50 -4.06 -0.07 -2.06
N HIS A 51 -3.38 -0.07 -0.91
CA HIS A 51 -2.40 -1.11 -0.55
C HIS A 51 -2.91 -2.56 -0.60
N ASP A 52 -4.20 -2.75 -0.38
CA ASP A 52 -4.87 -4.05 -0.31
C ASP A 52 -5.80 -4.34 -1.49
N PHE A 53 -5.81 -3.51 -2.54
CA PHE A 53 -6.68 -3.73 -3.71
C PHE A 53 -6.47 -5.11 -4.36
N GLY A 54 -5.24 -5.63 -4.34
CA GLY A 54 -4.92 -6.97 -4.81
C GLY A 54 -5.61 -8.11 -4.05
N LYS A 55 -6.13 -7.86 -2.84
CA LYS A 55 -6.95 -8.84 -2.10
C LYS A 55 -8.27 -9.12 -2.80
N ALA A 56 -8.69 -8.26 -3.72
CA ALA A 56 -9.86 -8.49 -4.57
C ALA A 56 -9.67 -9.60 -5.62
N ALA A 57 -8.45 -10.11 -5.79
CA ALA A 57 -8.20 -11.24 -6.67
C ALA A 57 -9.01 -12.47 -6.21
N LYS A 58 -9.68 -13.13 -7.15
CA LYS A 58 -10.49 -14.33 -6.90
C LYS A 58 -9.76 -15.35 -6.03
N GLY A 59 -8.50 -15.67 -6.34
CA GLY A 59 -7.79 -16.68 -5.58
C GLY A 59 -7.45 -16.26 -4.14
N PHE A 60 -7.29 -14.96 -3.85
CA PHE A 60 -7.17 -14.46 -2.48
C PHE A 60 -8.51 -14.61 -1.73
N GLN A 61 -9.63 -14.27 -2.38
CA GLN A 61 -10.96 -14.45 -1.79
C GLN A 61 -11.28 -15.94 -1.54
N ASP A 62 -10.91 -16.82 -2.47
CA ASP A 62 -11.06 -18.27 -2.33
C ASP A 62 -10.21 -18.80 -1.16
N GLU A 63 -8.99 -18.27 -0.95
CA GLU A 63 -8.15 -18.63 0.21
C GLU A 63 -8.82 -18.29 1.53
N LEU A 64 -9.48 -17.13 1.64
CA LEU A 64 -10.21 -16.75 2.85
C LEU A 64 -11.41 -17.65 3.14
N GLN A 65 -12.08 -18.16 2.10
CA GLN A 65 -13.27 -19.00 2.23
C GLN A 65 -12.94 -20.47 2.47
N THR A 66 -11.90 -20.98 1.81
CA THR A 66 -11.60 -22.42 1.74
C THR A 66 -10.37 -22.82 2.55
N GLY A 67 -9.53 -21.87 2.97
CA GLY A 67 -8.23 -22.12 3.59
C GLY A 67 -7.15 -22.63 2.62
N LYS A 68 -7.47 -22.83 1.34
CA LYS A 68 -6.48 -23.24 0.33
C LYS A 68 -5.61 -22.06 -0.05
N ARG A 69 -4.30 -22.17 0.18
CA ARG A 69 -3.33 -21.11 -0.14
C ARG A 69 -3.40 -20.67 -1.61
N TRP A 70 -3.59 -19.37 -1.85
CA TRP A 70 -3.53 -18.73 -3.17
C TRP A 70 -2.11 -18.74 -3.76
N LYS A 71 -1.11 -18.74 -2.86
CA LYS A 71 0.34 -18.72 -3.18
C LYS A 71 0.77 -17.49 -3.98
N TYR A 72 0.09 -16.36 -3.88
CA TYR A 72 0.54 -15.11 -4.49
C TYR A 72 0.49 -13.95 -3.50
N ARG A 73 1.06 -12.81 -3.89
CA ARG A 73 1.23 -11.64 -3.03
C ARG A 73 0.31 -10.54 -3.54
N HIS A 74 -0.65 -10.13 -2.71
CA HIS A 74 -1.66 -9.15 -3.12
C HIS A 74 -1.03 -7.77 -3.37
N GLU A 75 0.04 -7.42 -2.64
CA GLU A 75 0.71 -6.13 -2.75
C GLU A 75 1.31 -5.86 -4.14
N ILE A 76 1.66 -6.93 -4.88
CA ILE A 76 2.18 -6.83 -6.25
C ILE A 76 1.07 -6.35 -7.19
N LEU A 77 -0.15 -6.87 -7.04
CA LEU A 77 -1.31 -6.43 -7.81
C LEU A 77 -1.78 -5.04 -7.36
N SER A 78 -1.84 -4.80 -6.05
CA SER A 78 -2.23 -3.51 -5.46
C SER A 78 -1.40 -2.35 -5.98
N ALA A 79 -0.08 -2.53 -6.09
CA ALA A 79 0.84 -1.48 -6.52
C ALA A 79 0.60 -1.00 -7.95
N GLY A 80 -0.01 -1.86 -8.80
CA GLY A 80 -0.37 -1.52 -10.18
C GLY A 80 -1.52 -0.54 -10.30
N PHE A 81 -2.38 -0.41 -9.27
CA PHE A 81 -3.52 0.53 -9.25
C PHE A 81 -3.11 2.00 -9.19
N VAL A 82 -1.82 2.28 -9.04
CA VAL A 82 -1.30 3.64 -9.23
C VAL A 82 -1.56 4.17 -10.65
N SER A 83 -1.86 3.28 -11.62
CA SER A 83 -2.29 3.70 -12.96
C SER A 83 -3.60 4.50 -12.93
N ALA A 84 -4.50 4.22 -11.98
CA ALA A 84 -5.80 4.88 -11.81
C ALA A 84 -5.71 6.28 -11.17
N ILE A 85 -4.52 6.73 -10.78
CA ILE A 85 -4.33 7.99 -10.05
C ILE A 85 -3.73 9.03 -10.99
N ASP A 86 -4.28 10.25 -11.01
CA ASP A 86 -3.86 11.33 -11.92
C ASP A 86 -2.80 12.22 -11.27
N LEU A 87 -1.62 11.64 -11.04
CA LEU A 87 -0.47 12.30 -10.44
C LEU A 87 0.79 12.20 -11.31
N PRO A 88 1.77 13.10 -11.12
CA PRO A 88 3.08 12.99 -11.76
C PRO A 88 3.76 11.63 -11.47
N GLU A 89 4.54 11.12 -12.43
CA GLU A 89 5.20 9.81 -12.32
C GLU A 89 6.11 9.68 -11.08
N LYS A 90 6.76 10.77 -10.65
CA LYS A 90 7.56 10.79 -9.40
C LYS A 90 6.73 10.44 -8.16
N ASP A 91 5.46 10.83 -8.14
CA ASP A 91 4.53 10.61 -7.03
C ASP A 91 3.92 9.22 -7.12
N LYS A 92 3.57 8.79 -8.34
CA LYS A 92 3.17 7.40 -8.61
C LYS A 92 4.26 6.41 -8.18
N ASN A 93 5.52 6.72 -8.45
CA ASN A 93 6.66 5.90 -8.04
C ASN A 93 6.71 5.74 -6.51
N ALA A 94 6.59 6.85 -5.77
CA ALA A 94 6.57 6.83 -4.30
C ALA A 94 5.42 5.98 -3.74
N ILE A 95 4.21 6.16 -4.29
CA ILE A 95 3.01 5.42 -3.89
C ILE A 95 3.19 3.93 -4.17
N SER A 96 3.62 3.59 -5.39
CA SER A 96 3.76 2.21 -5.84
C SER A 96 4.85 1.46 -5.07
N LEU A 97 6.00 2.09 -4.82
CA LEU A 97 7.07 1.51 -4.00
C LEU A 97 6.64 1.29 -2.55
N ALA A 98 5.89 2.24 -1.96
CA ALA A 98 5.35 2.04 -0.62
C ALA A 98 4.43 0.81 -0.59
N ILE A 99 3.50 0.70 -1.54
CA ILE A 99 2.57 -0.43 -1.63
C ILE A 99 3.32 -1.74 -1.87
N ILE A 100 4.10 -1.87 -2.94
CA ILE A 100 4.70 -3.17 -3.29
C ILE A 100 5.66 -3.68 -2.21
N THR A 101 6.24 -2.79 -1.39
CA THR A 101 7.19 -3.15 -0.33
C THR A 101 6.60 -3.23 1.07
N HIS A 102 5.28 -3.06 1.25
CA HIS A 102 4.68 -2.96 2.58
C HIS A 102 4.78 -4.27 3.38
N HIS A 103 4.93 -5.41 2.70
CA HIS A 103 5.23 -6.69 3.33
C HIS A 103 6.62 -7.25 3.02
N LYS A 104 7.14 -7.07 1.80
CA LYS A 104 8.42 -7.62 1.33
C LYS A 104 9.40 -6.52 0.98
N ASP A 105 10.68 -6.71 1.25
CA ASP A 105 11.68 -5.76 0.77
C ASP A 105 11.98 -5.97 -0.73
N ILE A 106 12.70 -5.01 -1.30
CA ILE A 106 13.06 -5.02 -2.73
C ILE A 106 13.92 -6.23 -3.08
N LYS A 107 14.78 -6.70 -2.18
CA LYS A 107 15.64 -7.86 -2.45
C LYS A 107 14.78 -9.11 -2.60
N GLU A 108 13.86 -9.37 -1.68
CA GLU A 108 12.97 -10.52 -1.75
C GLU A 108 12.03 -10.44 -2.97
N LEU A 109 11.52 -9.26 -3.33
CA LEU A 109 10.74 -9.06 -4.55
C LEU A 109 11.53 -9.45 -5.80
N ARG A 110 12.80 -9.02 -5.90
CA ARG A 110 13.67 -9.35 -7.04
C ARG A 110 13.98 -10.83 -7.13
N GLU A 111 14.20 -11.49 -6.00
CA GLU A 111 14.60 -12.90 -5.97
C GLU A 111 13.43 -13.85 -6.30
N LYS A 112 12.20 -13.50 -5.90
CA LYS A 112 11.06 -14.43 -5.93
C LYS A 112 9.91 -14.01 -6.83
N TYR A 113 9.82 -12.73 -7.19
CA TYR A 113 8.64 -12.14 -7.82
C TYR A 113 8.98 -11.20 -8.99
N ALA A 114 10.18 -11.34 -9.57
CA ALA A 114 10.57 -10.54 -10.70
C ALA A 114 9.65 -10.76 -11.90
N THR A 115 9.14 -9.66 -12.47
CA THR A 115 8.33 -9.67 -13.71
C THR A 115 9.12 -9.19 -14.93
N PHE A 116 10.42 -8.95 -14.75
CA PHE A 116 11.32 -8.53 -15.82
C PHE A 116 12.58 -9.43 -15.86
N PRO A 117 13.09 -9.79 -17.05
CA PRO A 117 12.47 -9.58 -18.38
C PRO A 117 11.15 -10.36 -18.55
N GLU A 118 10.38 -10.09 -19.61
CA GLU A 118 9.02 -10.66 -19.81
C GLU A 118 9.01 -12.19 -19.95
N ASP A 119 10.14 -12.80 -20.30
CA ASP A 119 10.35 -14.25 -20.33
C ASP A 119 10.61 -14.84 -18.92
N ASN A 120 10.72 -14.00 -17.88
CA ASN A 120 10.80 -14.46 -16.50
C ASN A 120 9.48 -15.18 -16.11
N PRO A 121 9.53 -16.37 -15.49
CA PRO A 121 8.33 -17.07 -15.03
C PRO A 121 7.42 -16.22 -14.11
N GLY A 122 7.99 -15.26 -13.39
CA GLY A 122 7.23 -14.33 -12.56
C GLY A 122 6.32 -13.38 -13.37
N TYR A 123 6.69 -13.03 -14.60
CA TYR A 123 5.86 -12.22 -15.50
C TYR A 123 4.60 -12.98 -15.92
N GLN A 124 4.75 -14.23 -16.37
CA GLN A 124 3.60 -15.08 -16.74
C GLN A 124 2.65 -15.24 -15.54
N ARG A 125 3.21 -15.52 -14.35
CA ARG A 125 2.43 -15.61 -13.13
C ARG A 125 1.73 -14.30 -12.77
N TYR A 126 2.38 -13.15 -12.96
CA TYR A 126 1.75 -11.85 -12.76
C TYR A 126 0.56 -11.64 -13.70
N GLN A 127 0.72 -11.95 -14.99
CA GLN A 127 -0.36 -11.86 -15.98
C GLN A 127 -1.54 -12.79 -15.66
N GLU A 128 -1.27 -14.02 -15.20
CA GLU A 128 -2.32 -14.93 -14.72
C GLU A 128 -3.09 -14.33 -13.54
N LYS A 129 -2.39 -13.68 -12.62
CA LYS A 129 -2.97 -13.15 -11.38
C LYS A 129 -3.74 -11.85 -11.60
N LEU A 130 -3.37 -11.04 -12.59
CA LEU A 130 -4.15 -9.86 -12.99
C LEU A 130 -5.57 -10.23 -13.44
N LYS A 131 -5.73 -11.35 -14.15
CA LYS A 131 -7.04 -11.85 -14.61
C LYS A 131 -8.00 -12.20 -13.48
N GLU A 132 -7.49 -12.39 -12.27
CA GLU A 132 -8.31 -12.69 -11.10
C GLU A 132 -8.98 -11.45 -10.50
N LEU A 133 -8.61 -10.23 -10.92
CA LEU A 133 -9.11 -8.98 -10.35
C LEU A 133 -10.51 -8.63 -10.87
N ASN A 134 -11.38 -8.22 -9.96
CA ASN A 134 -12.67 -7.64 -10.30
C ASN A 134 -12.56 -6.11 -10.47
N ILE A 135 -12.18 -5.66 -11.68
CA ILE A 135 -11.98 -4.23 -11.97
C ILE A 135 -13.23 -3.39 -11.73
N ARG A 136 -14.42 -3.92 -12.03
CA ARG A 136 -15.68 -3.21 -11.79
C ARG A 136 -15.90 -2.92 -10.30
N GLU A 137 -15.68 -3.92 -9.45
CA GLU A 137 -15.84 -3.73 -7.99
C GLU A 137 -14.75 -2.80 -7.43
N LEU A 138 -13.53 -2.85 -7.97
CA LEU A 138 -12.44 -1.96 -7.57
C LEU A 138 -12.65 -0.52 -8.03
N ASN A 139 -13.28 -0.28 -9.18
CA ASN A 139 -13.69 1.07 -9.60
C ASN A 139 -14.74 1.66 -8.63
N ASN A 140 -15.71 0.86 -8.18
CA ASN A 140 -16.65 1.29 -7.14
C ASN A 140 -15.92 1.63 -5.82
N PHE A 141 -14.78 0.99 -5.55
CA PHE A 141 -13.94 1.36 -4.41
C PHE A 141 -13.28 2.72 -4.63
N LEU A 142 -12.73 2.99 -5.82
CA LEU A 142 -12.12 4.30 -6.15
C LEU A 142 -13.09 5.47 -5.92
N ASP A 143 -14.40 5.26 -6.07
CA ASP A 143 -15.41 6.30 -5.80
C ASP A 143 -15.48 6.76 -4.34
N TYR A 144 -14.89 6.02 -3.39
CA TYR A 144 -14.73 6.48 -2.01
C TYR A 144 -13.57 7.45 -1.80
N ILE A 145 -12.68 7.65 -2.79
CA ILE A 145 -11.51 8.54 -2.66
C ILE A 145 -11.93 9.95 -2.19
N PRO A 146 -12.93 10.63 -2.79
CA PRO A 146 -13.29 11.99 -2.36
C PRO A 146 -13.84 12.06 -0.94
N GLU A 147 -14.70 11.10 -0.55
CA GLU A 147 -15.26 11.04 0.80
C GLU A 147 -14.17 10.76 1.84
N PHE A 148 -13.32 9.76 1.58
CA PHE A 148 -12.33 9.31 2.54
C PHE A 148 -11.17 10.30 2.68
N SER A 149 -10.72 10.90 1.57
CA SER A 149 -9.71 11.95 1.62
C SER A 149 -10.21 13.16 2.41
N SER A 150 -11.43 13.62 2.13
CA SER A 150 -12.05 14.71 2.91
C SER A 150 -12.07 14.40 4.42
N LYS A 151 -12.43 13.17 4.78
CA LYS A 151 -12.56 12.74 6.17
C LYS A 151 -11.23 12.54 6.90
N TYR A 152 -10.26 11.88 6.27
CA TYR A 152 -9.05 11.41 6.96
C TYR A 152 -7.81 12.28 6.66
N LEU A 153 -7.70 12.79 5.42
CA LEU A 153 -6.66 13.72 5.00
C LEU A 153 -7.05 15.17 5.33
N GLY A 154 -8.32 15.53 5.19
CA GLY A 154 -8.85 16.88 5.41
C GLY A 154 -8.99 17.71 4.13
N THR A 155 -8.68 17.12 2.98
CA THR A 155 -8.81 17.71 1.64
C THR A 155 -9.51 16.70 0.75
N LYS A 156 -10.43 17.16 -0.11
CA LYS A 156 -11.09 16.32 -1.10
C LYS A 156 -10.17 16.11 -2.29
N LEU A 157 -9.68 14.88 -2.48
CA LEU A 157 -8.92 14.48 -3.66
C LEU A 157 -9.87 14.01 -4.76
N THR A 158 -9.59 14.43 -6.00
CA THR A 158 -10.35 14.06 -7.20
C THR A 158 -9.45 13.61 -8.35
N ASN A 159 -8.15 13.42 -8.09
CA ASN A 159 -7.13 13.07 -9.08
C ASN A 159 -7.11 11.55 -9.29
N TYR A 160 -8.20 11.00 -9.81
CA TYR A 160 -8.30 9.59 -10.13
C TYR A 160 -9.30 9.37 -11.27
N HIS A 161 -9.16 8.23 -11.94
CA HIS A 161 -10.07 7.76 -12.96
C HIS A 161 -10.36 6.27 -12.79
N HIS A 162 -11.39 5.78 -13.48
CA HIS A 162 -11.70 4.35 -13.51
C HIS A 162 -10.85 3.62 -14.54
N LEU A 163 -10.47 2.38 -14.22
CA LEU A 163 -9.78 1.52 -15.16
C LEU A 163 -10.81 0.74 -16.00
N ASN A 164 -10.60 0.65 -17.31
CA ASN A 164 -11.48 -0.13 -18.17
C ASN A 164 -11.24 -1.63 -18.02
N THR A 165 -9.97 -2.02 -17.86
CA THR A 165 -9.56 -3.42 -17.79
C THR A 165 -8.27 -3.60 -16.99
N TYR A 166 -7.98 -4.84 -16.55
CA TYR A 166 -6.79 -5.14 -15.76
C TYR A 166 -5.50 -4.94 -16.56
N GLU A 167 -5.54 -5.01 -17.89
CA GLU A 167 -4.40 -4.73 -18.77
C GLU A 167 -3.94 -3.26 -18.70
N ASN A 168 -4.76 -2.34 -18.15
CA ASN A 168 -4.34 -0.97 -17.90
C ASN A 168 -3.56 -0.79 -16.58
N LEU A 169 -3.39 -1.86 -15.80
CA LEU A 169 -2.58 -1.82 -14.58
C LEU A 169 -1.10 -1.76 -14.93
N THR A 170 -0.41 -0.89 -14.21
CA THR A 170 1.06 -0.80 -14.32
C THR A 170 1.69 -2.02 -13.68
N ASP A 171 2.64 -2.67 -14.38
CA ASP A 171 3.58 -3.57 -13.71
C ASP A 171 4.53 -2.76 -12.83
N ALA A 172 4.18 -2.66 -11.54
CA ALA A 172 4.92 -1.88 -10.56
C ALA A 172 6.35 -2.39 -10.34
N TYR A 173 6.60 -3.69 -10.51
CA TYR A 173 7.93 -4.24 -10.33
C TYR A 173 8.87 -3.73 -11.44
N SER A 174 8.49 -3.93 -12.70
CA SER A 174 9.32 -3.51 -13.82
C SER A 174 9.42 -1.99 -13.94
N LYS A 175 8.33 -1.26 -13.67
CA LYS A 175 8.30 0.21 -13.79
C LYS A 175 8.97 0.95 -12.64
N TYR A 176 8.89 0.47 -11.40
CA TYR A 176 9.36 1.23 -10.23
C TYR A 176 10.40 0.49 -9.37
N VAL A 177 10.20 -0.79 -9.07
CA VAL A 177 11.14 -1.56 -8.23
C VAL A 177 12.47 -1.76 -8.93
N LEU A 178 12.46 -2.15 -10.20
CA LEU A 178 13.68 -2.40 -10.96
C LEU A 178 14.52 -1.13 -11.16
N PRO A 179 13.96 0.03 -11.59
CA PRO A 179 14.71 1.28 -11.66
C PRO A 179 15.22 1.76 -10.30
N TYR A 180 14.41 1.66 -9.23
CA TYR A 180 14.87 1.97 -7.87
C TYR A 180 16.10 1.14 -7.50
N TYR A 181 16.05 -0.17 -7.72
CA TYR A 181 17.16 -1.07 -7.38
C TYR A 181 18.41 -0.79 -8.22
N ARG A 182 18.25 -0.48 -9.51
CA ARG A 182 19.38 -0.11 -10.38
C ARG A 182 20.04 1.18 -9.91
N ALA A 183 19.26 2.21 -9.63
CA ALA A 183 19.74 3.48 -9.09
C ALA A 183 20.50 3.26 -7.76
N TYR A 184 19.96 2.46 -6.84
CA TYR A 184 20.66 2.06 -5.61
C TYR A 184 22.01 1.39 -5.90
N LYS A 185 22.05 0.44 -6.85
CA LYS A 185 23.27 -0.30 -7.20
C LYS A 185 24.33 0.54 -7.91
N MET A 186 23.91 1.60 -8.59
CA MET A 186 24.76 2.56 -9.29
C MET A 186 25.12 3.77 -8.42
N GLU A 187 24.67 3.81 -7.16
CA GLU A 187 24.84 4.95 -6.24
C GLU A 187 24.20 6.26 -6.76
N GLU A 188 23.20 6.13 -7.63
CA GLU A 188 22.38 7.24 -8.16
C GLU A 188 21.21 7.53 -7.21
N TRP A 189 21.52 8.13 -6.07
CA TRP A 189 20.54 8.34 -5.00
C TRP A 189 19.36 9.24 -5.42
N THR A 190 18.15 8.70 -5.32
CA THR A 190 16.89 9.45 -5.48
C THR A 190 16.30 9.84 -4.13
N PRO A 191 15.37 10.81 -4.05
CA PRO A 191 14.68 11.14 -2.78
C PRO A 191 14.03 9.94 -2.09
N LEU A 192 13.63 8.91 -2.85
CA LEU A 192 13.01 7.69 -2.35
C LEU A 192 14.01 6.75 -1.65
N HIS A 193 15.31 6.92 -1.83
CA HIS A 193 16.32 6.21 -1.04
C HIS A 193 16.58 6.84 0.33
N GLY A 194 16.09 8.07 0.54
CA GLY A 194 16.25 8.81 1.79
C GLY A 194 14.98 8.84 2.65
N ASN A 195 14.83 9.94 3.39
CA ASN A 195 13.71 10.14 4.32
C ASN A 195 12.35 9.89 3.66
N TYR A 196 12.13 10.35 2.44
CA TYR A 196 10.82 10.25 1.81
C TYR A 196 10.36 8.80 1.63
N GLY A 197 11.22 7.92 1.13
CA GLY A 197 10.89 6.49 1.01
C GLY A 197 10.74 5.79 2.36
N ILE A 198 11.59 6.14 3.34
CA ILE A 198 11.51 5.62 4.71
C ILE A 198 10.16 5.98 5.34
N PHE A 199 9.74 7.24 5.24
CA PHE A 199 8.46 7.68 5.78
C PHE A 199 7.27 7.09 5.04
N MET A 200 7.30 7.02 3.70
CA MET A 200 6.22 6.41 2.90
C MET A 200 6.01 4.94 3.26
N LYS A 201 7.08 4.13 3.27
CA LYS A 201 7.00 2.72 3.66
C LYS A 201 6.60 2.58 5.14
N GLY A 202 7.31 3.27 6.03
CA GLY A 202 7.12 3.14 7.48
C GLY A 202 5.72 3.53 7.92
N PHE A 203 5.17 4.63 7.41
CA PHE A 203 3.81 5.05 7.74
C PHE A 203 2.74 4.15 7.12
N LEU A 204 2.95 3.60 5.93
CA LEU A 204 2.02 2.63 5.34
C LEU A 204 2.00 1.35 6.17
N THR A 205 3.16 0.75 6.44
CA THR A 205 3.28 -0.47 7.27
C THR A 205 2.68 -0.25 8.66
N ALA A 206 2.93 0.89 9.29
CA ALA A 206 2.33 1.21 10.59
C ALA A 206 0.81 1.34 10.50
N SER A 207 0.27 1.91 9.42
CA SER A 207 -1.17 2.05 9.21
C SER A 207 -1.86 0.69 9.08
N ASP A 208 -1.30 -0.21 8.27
CA ASP A 208 -1.82 -1.57 8.04
C ASP A 208 -1.69 -2.48 9.28
N HIS A 209 -0.52 -2.48 9.93
CA HIS A 209 -0.28 -3.34 11.10
C HIS A 209 -1.15 -2.94 12.29
N LEU A 210 -1.28 -1.63 12.57
CA LEU A 210 -2.10 -1.16 13.68
C LEU A 210 -3.59 -1.37 13.41
N SER A 211 -4.07 -1.13 12.19
CA SER A 211 -5.47 -1.41 11.86
C SER A 211 -5.79 -2.91 11.96
N SER A 212 -4.85 -3.77 11.53
CA SER A 212 -4.97 -5.22 11.67
C SER A 212 -5.04 -5.67 13.14
N ALA A 213 -4.34 -4.96 14.03
CA ALA A 213 -4.38 -5.17 15.48
C ALA A 213 -5.61 -4.55 16.19
N GLY A 214 -6.53 -3.92 15.45
CA GLY A 214 -7.72 -3.25 16.00
C GLY A 214 -7.46 -1.86 16.56
N GLU A 215 -6.24 -1.32 16.39
CA GLU A 215 -5.87 0.02 16.86
C GLU A 215 -6.25 1.07 15.81
N ALA A 216 -6.94 2.12 16.23
CA ALA A 216 -7.39 3.20 15.34
C ALA A 216 -6.45 4.42 15.32
N LYS A 217 -5.46 4.46 16.22
CA LYS A 217 -4.56 5.60 16.44
C LYS A 217 -3.21 5.11 16.91
N ILE A 218 -2.17 5.89 16.63
CA ILE A 218 -0.87 5.66 17.27
C ILE A 218 -0.91 6.12 18.73
N LYS A 219 -0.25 5.38 19.61
CA LYS A 219 0.03 5.84 20.97
C LYS A 219 1.19 6.83 20.88
N LYS A 220 0.94 8.10 21.22
CA LYS A 220 2.00 9.13 21.32
C LYS A 220 2.93 8.79 22.48
N ALA A 221 4.17 9.29 22.43
CA ALA A 221 5.22 9.08 23.43
C ALA A 221 4.63 8.92 24.83
N VAL A 222 4.73 7.70 25.33
CA VAL A 222 4.10 7.30 26.58
C VAL A 222 5.03 7.75 27.69
N LYS A 223 4.60 8.73 28.49
CA LYS A 223 5.39 9.15 29.67
C LYS A 223 5.57 8.02 30.69
N ASP A 224 4.69 7.01 30.67
CA ASP A 224 4.70 5.85 31.56
C ASP A 224 4.10 4.61 30.88
N ILE A 225 4.96 3.73 30.36
CA ILE A 225 4.58 2.59 29.53
C ILE A 225 3.74 1.54 30.27
N ASN A 226 3.87 1.48 31.60
CA ASN A 226 3.16 0.54 32.46
C ASN A 226 1.65 0.82 32.54
N LYS A 227 1.21 2.04 32.21
CA LYS A 227 -0.22 2.38 32.12
C LYS A 227 -0.93 1.74 30.93
N TYR A 228 -0.18 1.34 29.90
CA TYR A 228 -0.74 0.87 28.64
C TYR A 228 -0.34 -0.56 28.29
N ILE A 229 0.73 -1.08 28.93
CA ILE A 229 1.20 -2.45 28.78
C ILE A 229 1.41 -3.00 30.19
N LYS A 230 0.59 -3.98 30.58
CA LYS A 230 0.85 -4.76 31.80
C LYS A 230 1.89 -5.82 31.45
N PHE A 231 3.15 -5.57 31.80
CA PHE A 231 4.16 -6.63 31.76
C PHE A 231 3.85 -7.62 32.88
N ALA A 232 3.44 -8.84 32.54
CA ALA A 232 3.41 -9.92 33.51
C ALA A 232 4.87 -10.23 33.86
N LEU A 233 5.26 -9.96 35.11
CA LEU A 233 6.55 -10.42 35.61
C LEU A 233 6.50 -11.95 35.69
N PRO A 234 7.52 -12.68 35.20
CA PRO A 234 7.60 -14.11 35.42
C PRO A 234 7.67 -14.37 36.93
N THR A 235 6.78 -15.25 37.40
CA THR A 235 6.80 -15.83 38.75
C THR A 235 7.99 -16.74 38.93
#